data_AF-A0A1I3XUF4-F1
#
_entry.id   AF-A0A1I3XUF4-F1
#
_cell.length_a   1.000
_cell.length_b   1.000
_cell.length_c   1.000
_cell.angle_alpha   90.00
_cell.angle_beta   90.00
_cell.angle_gamma   90.00
#
_symmetry.space_group_name_H-M   'P 1'
#
loop_
_entity.id
_entity.type
_entity.pdbx_description
1 polymer ?
#
loop_
_entity_poly.entity_id
_entity_poly.type
_entity_poly.pdbx_seq_one_letter_code
_entity_poly.pdbx_strand_id
1 'polypeptide(L)'
;MSFVLHKDVRDYFGYRDQRMFHGTPKEKDKSRELLLFDAYYACLLAGTCLSGLGRESDLESTNFIDGYPEVFKNSKEFIAGLIVEAELRRLDTEDYSDRDFEREIAKLLDVNSPTRLSEGAGIAKANLYAAGGFDFIVEKLQPKPVSAQEFLLRFHDLWEREVSNR
;
A
#
# COMPACT_ATOMS: atom_id res chain seq x y z
N MET A 1 -13.17 -8.81 -6.21
CA MET A 1 -11.71 -8.58 -6.08
C MET A 1 -11.35 -7.14 -6.38
N SER A 2 -11.02 -6.31 -5.39
CA SER A 2 -10.65 -4.96 -5.76
C SER A 2 -9.95 -4.15 -4.70
N PHE A 3 -8.84 -3.56 -5.11
CA PHE A 3 -8.12 -2.59 -4.33
C PHE A 3 -8.85 -1.24 -4.44
N VAL A 4 -8.96 -0.54 -3.31
CA VAL A 4 -9.48 0.83 -3.23
C VAL A 4 -8.39 1.75 -2.68
N LEU A 5 -8.39 2.99 -3.11
CA LEU A 5 -7.43 3.99 -2.66
C LEU A 5 -7.95 4.74 -1.44
N HIS A 6 -7.05 5.38 -0.72
CA HIS A 6 -7.41 6.54 0.10
C HIS A 6 -7.83 7.71 -0.83
N LYS A 7 -8.88 8.44 -0.46
CA LYS A 7 -9.55 9.46 -1.30
C LYS A 7 -8.61 10.51 -1.89
N ASP A 8 -7.59 10.91 -1.12
CA ASP A 8 -6.67 11.97 -1.51
C ASP A 8 -5.44 11.48 -2.28
N VAL A 9 -5.27 10.15 -2.49
CA VAL A 9 -4.08 9.58 -3.16
C VAL A 9 -3.93 10.13 -4.57
N ARG A 10 -5.05 10.22 -5.32
CA ARG A 10 -5.03 10.68 -6.72
C ARG A 10 -4.53 12.12 -6.82
N ASP A 11 -5.01 12.98 -5.93
CA ASP A 11 -4.65 14.40 -5.89
C ASP A 11 -3.23 14.61 -5.36
N TYR A 12 -2.85 13.87 -4.31
CA TYR A 12 -1.51 13.96 -3.74
C TYR A 12 -0.43 13.57 -4.75
N PHE A 13 -0.64 12.53 -5.53
CA PHE A 13 0.35 12.09 -6.53
C PHE A 13 0.11 12.64 -7.94
N GLY A 14 -0.86 13.54 -8.11
CA GLY A 14 -1.08 14.29 -9.36
C GLY A 14 -1.51 13.40 -10.53
N TYR A 15 -2.40 12.44 -10.27
CA TYR A 15 -2.84 11.46 -11.26
C TYR A 15 -3.86 12.03 -12.27
N ARG A 16 -3.59 11.81 -13.56
CA ARG A 16 -4.58 11.80 -14.65
C ARG A 16 -4.40 10.49 -15.42
N ASP A 17 -5.48 9.73 -15.63
CA ASP A 17 -5.47 8.46 -16.40
C ASP A 17 -4.47 7.38 -15.91
N GLN A 18 -4.42 7.12 -14.59
CA GLN A 18 -3.56 6.12 -13.93
C GLN A 18 -2.03 6.40 -13.93
N ARG A 19 -1.58 7.58 -14.37
CA ARG A 19 -0.15 7.98 -14.37
C ARG A 19 0.18 9.06 -13.34
N MET A 20 1.26 8.84 -12.59
CA MET A 20 1.72 9.72 -11.51
C MET A 20 2.38 11.00 -12.07
N PHE A 21 2.14 12.17 -11.45
CA PHE A 21 2.82 13.45 -11.72
C PHE A 21 2.85 13.92 -13.19
N HIS A 22 1.71 13.92 -13.88
CA HIS A 22 1.61 14.21 -15.33
C HIS A 22 1.98 15.66 -15.77
N GLY A 23 2.35 16.55 -14.84
CA GLY A 23 2.48 18.00 -15.07
C GLY A 23 3.91 18.55 -15.18
N THR A 24 4.95 17.75 -15.00
CA THR A 24 6.34 18.22 -15.01
C THR A 24 6.91 18.30 -16.44
N PRO A 25 7.75 19.30 -16.78
CA PRO A 25 8.31 19.44 -18.12
C PRO A 25 9.15 18.22 -18.49
N LYS A 26 8.87 17.64 -19.67
CA LYS A 26 9.58 16.49 -20.23
C LYS A 26 11.03 16.85 -20.57
N GLU A 27 11.94 16.68 -19.63
CA GLU A 27 13.22 16.07 -20.01
C GLU A 27 12.94 14.60 -20.35
N LYS A 28 13.64 14.07 -21.35
CA LYS A 28 13.50 12.70 -21.87
C LYS A 28 13.95 11.67 -20.82
N ASP A 29 13.29 11.62 -19.68
CA ASP A 29 13.56 10.59 -18.70
C ASP A 29 12.75 9.35 -19.07
N LYS A 30 13.47 8.30 -19.49
CA LYS A 30 12.92 6.98 -19.80
C LYS A 30 12.62 6.19 -18.51
N SER A 31 12.41 6.87 -17.39
CA SER A 31 11.96 6.25 -16.15
C SER A 31 10.60 5.62 -16.42
N ARG A 32 10.45 4.34 -16.08
CA ARG A 32 9.16 3.61 -16.18
C ARG A 32 8.05 4.51 -15.64
N GLU A 33 7.01 4.72 -16.44
CA GLU A 33 5.82 5.45 -15.98
C GLU A 33 5.29 4.75 -14.72
N LEU A 34 5.36 5.42 -13.57
CA LEU A 34 4.81 4.89 -12.32
C LEU A 34 3.29 4.78 -12.44
N LEU A 35 2.80 3.59 -12.16
CA LEU A 35 1.40 3.23 -12.14
C LEU A 35 0.75 3.73 -10.85
N LEU A 36 -0.57 3.95 -10.90
CA LEU A 36 -1.38 4.18 -9.71
C LEU A 36 -1.21 3.08 -8.64
N PHE A 37 -0.95 1.85 -9.08
CA PHE A 37 -0.64 0.75 -8.18
C PHE A 37 0.74 0.89 -7.50
N ASP A 38 1.73 1.53 -8.12
CA ASP A 38 3.03 1.79 -7.46
C ASP A 38 2.84 2.74 -6.27
N ALA A 39 1.99 3.76 -6.42
CA ALA A 39 1.61 4.64 -5.31
C ALA A 39 0.86 3.87 -4.21
N TYR A 40 -0.13 3.04 -4.58
CA TYR A 40 -0.83 2.18 -3.64
C TYR A 40 0.15 1.26 -2.89
N TYR A 41 1.09 0.63 -3.59
CA TYR A 41 2.05 -0.28 -3.02
C TYR A 41 3.05 0.42 -2.09
N ALA A 42 3.53 1.62 -2.44
CA ALA A 42 4.35 2.43 -1.54
C ALA A 42 3.61 2.78 -0.23
N CYS A 43 2.32 3.13 -0.34
CA CYS A 43 1.48 3.37 0.82
C CYS A 43 1.24 2.07 1.62
N LEU A 44 1.01 0.94 0.95
CA LEU A 44 0.87 -0.36 1.61
C LEU A 44 2.12 -0.70 2.42
N LEU A 45 3.31 -0.56 1.84
CA LEU A 45 4.60 -0.79 2.50
C LEU A 45 4.75 0.10 3.75
N ALA A 46 4.49 1.40 3.61
CA ALA A 46 4.53 2.32 4.75
C ALA A 46 3.50 1.96 5.83
N GLY A 47 2.31 1.53 5.44
CA GLY A 47 1.26 1.13 6.37
C GLY A 47 1.62 -0.12 7.16
N THR A 48 2.06 -1.16 6.47
CA THR A 48 2.44 -2.43 7.10
C THR A 48 3.66 -2.28 7.99
N CYS A 49 4.61 -1.40 7.64
CA CYS A 49 5.87 -1.27 8.37
C CYS A 49 5.89 -0.15 9.43
N LEU A 50 5.22 0.98 9.18
CA LEU A 50 5.45 2.24 9.90
C LEU A 50 4.22 2.87 10.55
N SER A 51 3.03 2.79 9.93
CA SER A 51 1.86 3.59 10.36
C SER A 51 0.63 2.80 10.82
N GLY A 52 0.59 1.48 10.57
CA GLY A 52 -0.58 0.67 10.89
C GLY A 52 -1.77 0.96 9.96
N LEU A 53 -2.97 0.67 10.46
CA LEU A 53 -4.22 0.75 9.70
C LEU A 53 -4.77 2.18 9.66
N GLY A 54 -5.24 2.61 8.50
CA GLY A 54 -6.07 3.81 8.32
C GLY A 54 -7.54 3.56 8.65
N ARG A 55 -8.42 4.48 8.23
CA ARG A 55 -9.87 4.38 8.46
C ARG A 55 -10.63 4.00 7.20
N GLU A 56 -11.70 3.21 7.37
CA GLU A 56 -12.62 2.89 6.27
C GLU A 56 -13.29 4.14 5.69
N SER A 57 -13.54 5.15 6.52
CA SER A 57 -14.12 6.44 6.10
C SER A 57 -13.28 7.17 5.07
N ASP A 58 -12.00 6.84 4.98
CA ASP A 58 -11.02 7.58 4.19
C ASP A 58 -10.74 6.86 2.84
N LEU A 59 -11.37 5.71 2.62
CA LEU A 59 -11.30 4.93 1.38
C LEU A 59 -12.30 5.42 0.33
N GLU A 60 -11.91 5.29 -0.95
CA GLU A 60 -12.82 5.45 -2.08
C GLU A 60 -13.93 4.38 -2.04
N SER A 61 -15.13 4.75 -2.49
CA SER A 61 -16.25 3.81 -2.63
C SER A 61 -16.15 2.93 -3.87
N THR A 62 -15.26 3.29 -4.80
CA THR A 62 -15.08 2.60 -6.08
C THR A 62 -13.70 1.97 -6.18
N ASN A 63 -13.68 0.78 -6.74
CA ASN A 63 -12.47 0.05 -7.07
C ASN A 63 -11.64 0.83 -8.09
N PHE A 64 -10.33 0.93 -7.87
CA PHE A 64 -9.43 1.54 -8.87
C PHE A 64 -8.78 0.51 -9.79
N ILE A 65 -8.66 -0.74 -9.35
CA ILE A 65 -8.14 -1.86 -10.13
C ILE A 65 -8.66 -3.20 -9.59
N ASP A 66 -8.91 -4.12 -10.51
CA ASP A 66 -9.25 -5.50 -10.19
C ASP A 66 -7.98 -6.36 -10.19
N GLY A 67 -7.54 -6.76 -9.00
CA GLY A 67 -6.34 -7.57 -8.81
C GLY A 67 -5.02 -6.82 -9.06
N TYR A 68 -3.94 -7.56 -9.31
CA TYR A 68 -2.61 -7.00 -9.50
C TYR A 68 -2.34 -6.63 -10.96
N PRO A 69 -1.69 -5.48 -11.24
CA PRO A 69 -1.11 -5.23 -12.55
C PRO A 69 -0.15 -6.34 -12.94
N GLU A 70 0.08 -6.54 -14.25
CA GLU A 70 0.90 -7.63 -14.78
C GLU A 70 2.27 -7.74 -14.10
N VAL A 71 2.92 -6.59 -13.88
CA VAL A 71 4.26 -6.51 -13.27
C VAL A 71 4.29 -6.94 -11.79
N PHE A 72 3.14 -6.96 -11.11
CA PHE A 72 2.99 -7.36 -9.71
C PHE A 72 2.44 -8.79 -9.54
N LYS A 73 1.98 -9.45 -10.61
CA LYS A 73 1.38 -10.79 -10.51
C LYS A 73 2.32 -11.84 -9.91
N ASN A 74 3.62 -11.74 -10.18
CA ASN A 74 4.63 -12.64 -9.62
C ASN A 74 5.00 -12.32 -8.16
N SER A 75 4.53 -11.17 -7.64
CA SER A 75 4.80 -10.72 -6.28
C SER A 75 3.62 -10.96 -5.33
N LYS A 76 2.53 -11.61 -5.79
CA LYS A 76 1.30 -11.78 -5.02
C LYS A 76 1.50 -12.51 -3.69
N GLU A 77 2.34 -13.55 -3.66
CA GLU A 77 2.68 -14.27 -2.43
C GLU A 77 3.44 -13.39 -1.44
N PHE A 78 4.35 -12.54 -1.92
CA PHE A 78 5.10 -11.61 -1.08
C PHE A 78 4.21 -10.52 -0.50
N ILE A 79 3.32 -9.94 -1.32
CA ILE A 79 2.37 -8.92 -0.85
C ILE A 79 1.41 -9.50 0.19
N ALA A 80 0.93 -10.73 -0.03
CA ALA A 80 0.09 -11.42 0.96
C ALA A 80 0.86 -11.70 2.26
N GLY A 81 2.11 -12.16 2.16
CA GLY A 81 2.99 -12.38 3.31
C GLY A 81 3.24 -11.11 4.12
N LEU A 82 3.45 -9.97 3.47
CA LEU A 82 3.64 -8.66 4.11
C LEU A 82 2.42 -8.27 4.97
N ILE A 83 1.21 -8.47 4.45
CA ILE A 83 -0.04 -8.17 5.17
C ILE A 83 -0.22 -9.12 6.36
N VAL A 84 0.06 -10.40 6.16
CA VAL A 84 0.01 -11.42 7.23
C VAL A 84 0.99 -11.06 8.35
N GLU A 85 2.23 -10.70 8.01
CA GLU A 85 3.24 -10.31 8.99
C GLU A 85 2.82 -9.05 9.77
N ALA A 86 2.23 -8.06 9.10
CA ALA A 86 1.74 -6.85 9.75
C ALA A 86 0.58 -7.14 10.70
N GLU A 87 -0.35 -8.02 10.34
CA GLU A 87 -1.43 -8.43 11.24
C GLU A 87 -0.92 -9.32 12.39
N LEU A 88 0.05 -10.19 12.15
CA LEU A 88 0.72 -10.95 13.20
C LEU A 88 1.35 -10.02 14.23
N ARG A 89 2.16 -9.03 13.80
CA ARG A 89 2.75 -8.04 14.70
C ARG A 89 1.72 -7.22 15.46
N ARG A 90 0.55 -6.97 14.85
CA ARG A 90 -0.55 -6.25 15.51
C ARG A 90 -1.22 -7.13 16.57
N LEU A 91 -1.48 -8.40 16.26
CA LEU A 91 -2.16 -9.35 17.15
C LEU A 91 -1.26 -9.85 18.29
N ASP A 92 0.07 -9.91 18.10
CA ASP A 92 1.08 -10.26 19.12
C ASP A 92 1.13 -9.27 20.30
N THR A 93 0.41 -8.15 20.19
CA THR A 93 0.24 -7.19 21.30
C THR A 93 -1.04 -7.41 22.12
N GLU A 94 -1.89 -8.36 21.72
CA GLU A 94 -3.14 -8.74 22.40
C GLU A 94 -2.99 -10.18 22.98
N ASP A 95 -3.71 -10.52 24.06
CA ASP A 95 -3.69 -11.83 24.76
C ASP A 95 -4.29 -12.99 23.89
N TYR A 96 -3.76 -13.21 22.69
CA TYR A 96 -4.25 -14.20 21.73
C TYR A 96 -3.61 -15.57 21.96
N SER A 97 -4.42 -16.63 21.85
CA SER A 97 -3.90 -17.99 21.79
C SER A 97 -3.39 -18.30 20.37
N ASP A 98 -2.42 -19.23 20.24
CA ASP A 98 -1.90 -19.71 18.94
C ASP A 98 -3.02 -20.10 17.96
N ARG A 99 -4.11 -20.69 18.47
CA ARG A 99 -5.27 -21.08 17.67
C ARG A 99 -6.09 -19.89 17.16
N ASP A 100 -6.18 -18.83 17.95
CA ASP A 100 -6.85 -17.61 17.51
C ASP A 100 -6.01 -16.90 16.44
N PHE A 101 -4.67 -16.89 16.59
CA PHE A 101 -3.75 -16.40 15.56
C PHE A 101 -3.91 -17.15 14.23
N GLU A 102 -3.81 -18.48 14.24
CA GLU A 102 -3.95 -19.29 13.02
C GLU A 102 -5.29 -19.02 12.32
N ARG A 103 -6.36 -18.89 13.10
CA ARG A 103 -7.70 -18.59 12.57
C ARG A 103 -7.77 -17.21 11.94
N GLU A 104 -7.23 -16.16 12.59
CA GLU A 104 -7.26 -14.81 12.03
C GLU A 104 -6.40 -14.70 10.77
N ILE A 105 -5.22 -15.34 10.73
CA ILE A 105 -4.37 -15.36 9.53
C ILE A 105 -5.03 -16.15 8.40
N ALA A 106 -5.67 -17.28 8.70
CA ALA A 106 -6.39 -18.06 7.69
C ALA A 106 -7.52 -17.26 7.02
N LYS A 107 -8.14 -16.30 7.72
CA LYS A 107 -9.16 -15.42 7.12
C LYS A 107 -8.58 -14.45 6.09
N LEU A 108 -7.30 -14.11 6.15
CA LEU A 108 -6.68 -13.14 5.24
C LEU A 108 -6.33 -13.74 3.88
N LEU A 109 -6.12 -15.05 3.82
CA LEU A 109 -5.57 -15.72 2.65
C LEU A 109 -6.62 -16.53 1.89
N ASP A 110 -6.50 -16.54 0.57
CA ASP A 110 -7.21 -17.45 -0.31
C ASP A 110 -6.27 -17.94 -1.40
N VAL A 111 -5.94 -19.24 -1.37
CA VAL A 111 -5.01 -19.85 -2.32
C VAL A 111 -5.58 -19.83 -3.74
N ASN A 112 -6.89 -19.79 -3.94
CA ASN A 112 -7.48 -19.77 -5.28
C ASN A 112 -7.65 -18.35 -5.81
N SER A 113 -7.51 -17.33 -4.96
CA SER A 113 -7.59 -15.93 -5.34
C SER A 113 -6.38 -15.50 -6.19
N PRO A 114 -6.60 -14.76 -7.30
CA PRO A 114 -5.54 -14.13 -8.08
C PRO A 114 -4.60 -13.23 -7.25
N THR A 115 -5.06 -12.67 -6.14
CA THR A 115 -4.26 -11.82 -5.26
C THR A 115 -3.62 -12.57 -4.09
N ARG A 116 -3.94 -13.87 -3.92
CA ARG A 116 -3.69 -14.68 -2.71
C ARG A 116 -4.37 -14.20 -1.43
N LEU A 117 -5.12 -13.10 -1.52
CA LEU A 117 -5.88 -12.52 -0.42
C LEU A 117 -7.35 -12.91 -0.55
N SER A 118 -8.00 -13.14 0.59
CA SER A 118 -9.45 -13.32 0.63
C SER A 118 -10.17 -12.01 0.25
N GLU A 119 -11.29 -12.12 -0.46
CA GLU A 119 -12.00 -10.94 -0.98
C GLU A 119 -12.57 -10.04 0.11
N GLY A 120 -12.92 -10.61 1.27
CA GLY A 120 -13.41 -9.87 2.42
C GLY A 120 -12.26 -9.33 3.27
N ALA A 121 -11.71 -10.17 4.14
CA ALA A 121 -10.77 -9.72 5.16
C ALA A 121 -9.40 -9.32 4.58
N GLY A 122 -8.82 -10.13 3.68
CA GLY A 122 -7.48 -9.88 3.15
C GLY A 122 -7.36 -8.58 2.36
N ILE A 123 -8.27 -8.38 1.40
CA ILE A 123 -8.31 -7.15 0.60
C ILE A 123 -8.67 -5.93 1.45
N ALA A 124 -9.63 -6.04 2.38
CA ALA A 124 -9.96 -4.93 3.29
C ALA A 124 -8.73 -4.51 4.11
N LYS A 125 -7.97 -5.46 4.65
CA LYS A 125 -6.73 -5.16 5.38
C LYS A 125 -5.67 -4.51 4.50
N ALA A 126 -5.47 -4.99 3.28
CA ALA A 126 -4.55 -4.36 2.34
C ALA A 126 -4.91 -2.87 2.12
N ASN A 127 -6.19 -2.58 1.89
CA ASN A 127 -6.67 -1.21 1.66
C ASN A 127 -6.51 -0.33 2.90
N LEU A 128 -6.79 -0.85 4.09
CA LEU A 128 -6.62 -0.12 5.35
C LEU A 128 -5.15 0.16 5.67
N TYR A 129 -4.25 -0.80 5.46
CA TYR A 129 -2.81 -0.55 5.61
C TYR A 129 -2.35 0.50 4.59
N ALA A 130 -2.75 0.38 3.32
CA ALA A 130 -2.42 1.39 2.32
C ALA A 130 -2.95 2.79 2.72
N ALA A 131 -4.14 2.89 3.29
CA ALA A 131 -4.67 4.17 3.80
C ALA A 131 -3.82 4.73 4.95
N GLY A 132 -3.49 3.93 5.95
CA GLY A 132 -2.66 4.39 7.07
C GLY A 132 -1.25 4.78 6.63
N GLY A 133 -0.65 4.03 5.71
CA GLY A 133 0.63 4.40 5.13
C GLY A 133 0.58 5.66 4.27
N PHE A 134 -0.54 5.94 3.60
CA PHE A 134 -0.74 7.21 2.90
C PHE A 134 -0.73 8.39 3.88
N ASP A 135 -1.50 8.31 4.97
CA ASP A 135 -1.53 9.35 6.00
C ASP A 135 -0.12 9.67 6.52
N PHE A 136 0.66 8.62 6.81
CA PHE A 136 2.05 8.75 7.23
C PHE A 136 2.95 9.40 6.18
N ILE A 137 2.84 8.97 4.92
CA ILE A 137 3.62 9.54 3.81
C ILE A 137 3.30 11.03 3.67
N VAL A 138 2.02 11.41 3.68
CA VAL A 138 1.61 12.81 3.56
C VAL A 138 2.14 13.63 4.73
N GLU A 139 2.08 13.10 5.95
CA GLU A 139 2.61 13.80 7.13
C GLU A 139 4.12 13.98 7.06
N LYS A 140 4.88 12.93 6.70
CA LYS A 140 6.35 12.94 6.76
C LYS A 140 7.02 13.55 5.53
N LEU A 141 6.40 13.47 4.35
CA LEU A 141 6.94 14.05 3.13
C LEU A 141 6.36 15.44 2.86
N GLN A 142 6.60 16.36 3.81
CA GLN A 142 6.30 17.78 3.66
C GLN A 142 7.59 18.58 3.34
N PRO A 143 7.56 19.50 2.35
CA PRO A 143 6.44 19.79 1.44
C PRO A 143 6.17 18.64 0.47
N LYS A 144 4.95 18.57 -0.09
CA LYS A 144 4.55 17.54 -1.07
C LYS A 144 5.55 17.45 -2.24
N PRO A 145 6.05 16.24 -2.60
CA PRO A 145 6.89 16.06 -3.78
C PRO A 145 6.20 16.49 -5.08
N VAL A 146 6.95 17.08 -6.01
CA VAL A 146 6.39 17.60 -7.28
C VAL A 146 6.67 16.68 -8.48
N SER A 147 7.44 15.61 -8.28
CA SER A 147 7.76 14.61 -9.32
C SER A 147 7.88 13.20 -8.75
N ALA A 148 7.79 12.20 -9.63
CA ALA A 148 7.98 10.80 -9.29
C ALA A 148 9.38 10.53 -8.72
N GLN A 149 10.41 11.10 -9.35
CA GLN A 149 11.79 10.96 -8.97
C GLN A 149 12.04 11.54 -7.57
N GLU A 150 11.52 12.74 -7.31
CA GLU A 150 11.62 13.36 -5.99
C GLU A 150 10.88 12.53 -4.93
N PHE A 151 9.68 12.03 -5.25
CA PHE A 151 8.96 11.14 -4.35
C PHE A 151 9.77 9.88 -4.02
N LEU A 152 10.33 9.18 -5.02
CA LEU A 152 11.10 7.95 -4.80
C LEU A 152 12.34 8.19 -3.94
N LEU A 153 13.09 9.27 -4.20
CA LEU A 153 14.27 9.63 -3.39
C LEU A 153 13.88 9.92 -1.93
N ARG A 154 12.87 10.76 -1.73
CA ARG A 154 12.44 11.14 -0.38
C ARG A 154 11.76 10.00 0.37
N PHE A 155 11.05 9.13 -0.34
CA PHE A 155 10.46 7.92 0.23
C PHE A 155 11.55 6.93 0.66
N HIS A 156 12.61 6.77 -0.14
CA HIS A 156 13.77 5.96 0.24
C HIS A 156 14.46 6.53 1.49
N ASP A 157 14.72 7.84 1.55
CA ASP A 157 15.33 8.47 2.73
C ASP A 157 14.46 8.33 3.98
N LEU A 158 13.14 8.45 3.82
CA LEU A 158 12.17 8.18 4.88
C LEU A 158 12.25 6.72 5.33
N TRP A 159 12.34 5.78 4.39
CA TRP A 159 12.44 4.35 4.68
C TRP A 159 13.70 4.02 5.48
N GLU A 160 14.86 4.49 5.04
CA GLU A 160 16.14 4.28 5.75
C GLU A 160 16.11 4.86 7.17
N ARG A 161 15.49 6.03 7.34
CA ARG A 161 15.40 6.66 8.67
C ARG A 161 14.53 5.88 9.64
N GLU A 162 13.37 5.41 9.19
CA GLU A 162 12.31 4.87 10.06
C GLU A 162 12.33 3.34 10.19
N VAL A 163 12.85 2.63 9.17
CA VAL A 163 12.90 1.17 9.11
C VAL A 163 14.30 0.64 9.44
N SER A 164 15.36 1.16 8.82
CA SER A 164 16.73 0.63 9.01
C SER A 164 17.32 0.91 10.40
N ASN A 165 16.70 1.80 11.18
CA ASN A 165 17.09 2.11 12.56
C ASN A 165 16.24 1.35 13.62
N ARG A 166 15.37 0.42 13.22
CA ARG A 166 14.63 -0.49 14.10
C ARG A 166 15.29 -1.86 14.16
#